data_AF-A0A094FNY7-F1
#
_entry.id   AF-A0A094FNY7-F1
#
_cell.length_a   1.000
_cell.length_b   1.000
_cell.length_c   1.000
_cell.angle_alpha   90.00
_cell.angle_beta   90.00
_cell.angle_gamma   90.00
#
_symmetry.space_group_name_H-M   'P 1'
#
loop_
_entity.id
_entity.type
_entity.pdbx_description
1 polymer ?
#
loop_
_entity_poly.entity_id
_entity_poly.type
_entity_poly.pdbx_seq_one_letter_code
_entity_poly.pdbx_strand_id
1 'polypeptide(L)'
;MTSDEWTIVFVLGGPGVGKGTQCKKLTEDYQICHLSVGDVLRAETKKAESDYAKIILGNMKERRVGPPQITVALLEAAMREKSEKEEVSIFLIDGTN
;
A
#
# COMPACT_ATOMS: atom_id res chain seq x y z
N MET A 1 -13.89 -16.89 12.66
CA MET A 1 -12.95 -15.91 12.08
C MET A 1 -11.61 -16.60 11.99
N THR A 2 -11.31 -17.24 10.87
CA THR A 2 -9.91 -17.58 10.57
C THR A 2 -9.21 -16.25 10.40
N SER A 3 -8.16 -15.99 11.19
CA SER A 3 -7.25 -14.88 10.90
C SER A 3 -6.83 -14.98 9.44
N ASP A 4 -6.95 -13.91 8.67
CA ASP A 4 -6.38 -13.87 7.33
C ASP A 4 -4.86 -14.12 7.50
N GLU A 5 -4.36 -15.30 7.10
CA GLU A 5 -2.93 -15.61 7.16
C GLU A 5 -2.23 -14.91 5.99
N TRP A 6 -1.94 -13.62 6.18
CA TRP A 6 -1.15 -12.84 5.22
C TRP A 6 0.33 -12.87 5.55
N THR A 7 1.16 -13.11 4.54
CA THR A 7 2.59 -12.84 4.61
C THR A 7 2.87 -11.45 4.07
N ILE A 8 3.44 -10.58 4.90
CA ILE A 8 3.71 -9.17 4.55
C ILE A 8 5.22 -8.97 4.48
N VAL A 9 5.71 -8.54 3.32
CA VAL A 9 7.12 -8.18 3.10
C VAL A 9 7.21 -6.68 2.82
N PHE A 10 7.87 -5.95 3.72
CA PHE A 10 8.13 -4.53 3.52
C PHE A 10 9.35 -4.31 2.63
N VAL A 11 9.18 -3.56 1.55
CA VAL A 11 10.23 -3.21 0.60
C VAL A 11 10.61 -1.75 0.81
N LEU A 12 11.71 -1.51 1.51
CA LEU A 12 12.16 -0.19 1.93
C LEU A 12 13.37 0.29 1.11
N GLY A 13 13.50 1.61 0.96
CA GLY A 13 14.60 2.24 0.27
C GLY A 13 14.29 3.67 -0.16
N GLY A 14 15.31 4.43 -0.57
CA GLY A 14 15.16 5.82 -0.97
C GLY A 14 14.25 6.04 -2.19
N PRO A 15 13.86 7.29 -2.48
CA PRO A 15 13.15 7.63 -3.71
C PRO A 15 13.99 7.26 -4.95
N GLY A 16 13.36 6.72 -6.00
CA GLY A 16 14.03 6.45 -7.28
C GLY A 16 14.95 5.21 -7.34
N VAL A 17 15.15 4.47 -6.24
CA VAL A 17 16.03 3.28 -6.21
C VAL A 17 15.47 2.06 -6.95
N GLY A 18 14.28 2.16 -7.56
CA GLY A 18 13.69 1.10 -8.38
C GLY A 18 12.83 0.07 -7.64
N LYS A 19 12.37 0.35 -6.41
CA LYS A 19 11.51 -0.57 -5.62
C LYS A 19 10.29 -1.07 -6.41
N GLY A 20 9.44 -0.16 -6.87
CA GLY A 20 8.25 -0.52 -7.65
C GLY A 20 8.57 -1.28 -8.92
N THR A 21 9.70 -1.00 -9.57
CA THR A 21 10.17 -1.78 -10.73
C THR A 21 10.49 -3.22 -10.35
N GLN A 22 11.16 -3.45 -9.22
CA GLN A 22 11.48 -4.81 -8.76
C GLN A 22 10.25 -5.53 -8.21
N CYS A 23 9.39 -4.85 -7.45
CA CYS A 23 8.13 -5.43 -6.96
C CYS A 23 7.25 -5.90 -8.12
N LYS A 24 7.11 -5.08 -9.17
CA LYS A 24 6.34 -5.46 -10.37
C LYS A 24 6.91 -6.70 -11.05
N LYS A 25 8.24 -6.81 -11.20
CA LYS A 25 8.86 -8.03 -11.75
C LYS A 25 8.55 -9.26 -10.91
N LEU A 26 8.63 -9.15 -9.59
CA LEU A 26 8.30 -10.27 -8.70
C LEU A 26 6.84 -10.72 -8.83
N THR A 27 5.90 -9.81 -9.11
CA THR A 27 4.49 -10.18 -9.37
C THR A 27 4.29 -10.92 -10.69
N GLU A 28 5.25 -10.87 -11.62
CA GLU A 28 5.19 -11.63 -12.89
C GLU A 28 5.57 -13.10 -12.67
N ASP A 29 6.44 -13.38 -11.69
CA ASP A 29 7.00 -14.71 -11.43
C ASP A 29 6.32 -15.46 -10.26
N TYR A 30 5.67 -14.74 -9.34
CA TYR A 30 5.09 -15.31 -8.11
C TYR A 30 3.65 -14.85 -7.87
N GLN A 31 2.85 -15.70 -7.21
CA GLN A 31 1.48 -15.36 -6.76
C GLN A 31 1.52 -14.42 -5.54
N ILE A 32 1.96 -13.19 -5.77
CA ILE A 32 2.11 -12.14 -4.76
C ILE A 32 1.46 -10.86 -5.27
N CYS A 33 1.00 -10.02 -4.35
CA CYS A 33 0.43 -8.71 -4.66
C CYS A 33 1.39 -7.60 -4.27
N HIS A 34 1.61 -6.63 -5.15
CA HIS A 34 2.37 -5.43 -4.85
C HIS A 34 1.43 -4.27 -4.50
N LEU A 35 1.64 -3.66 -3.33
CA LEU A 35 1.00 -2.43 -2.90
C LEU A 35 2.05 -1.36 -2.64
N SER A 36 1.94 -0.21 -3.28
CA SER A 36 2.72 0.98 -2.90
C SER A 36 1.94 1.81 -1.89
N VAL A 37 2.55 2.12 -0.74
CA VAL A 37 1.94 3.01 0.27
C VAL A 37 1.54 4.34 -0.37
N GLY A 38 2.40 4.89 -1.23
CA GLY A 38 2.12 6.14 -1.93
C GLY A 38 0.92 6.07 -2.85
N ASP A 39 0.75 4.96 -3.59
CA ASP A 39 -0.39 4.78 -4.49
C ASP A 39 -1.69 4.55 -3.74
N VAL A 40 -1.67 3.75 -2.66
CA VAL A 40 -2.84 3.54 -1.79
C VAL A 40 -3.34 4.87 -1.24
N LEU A 41 -2.43 5.69 -0.71
CA LEU A 41 -2.78 7.02 -0.21
C LEU A 41 -3.28 7.95 -1.32
N ARG A 42 -2.65 7.95 -2.50
CA ARG A 42 -3.11 8.77 -3.66
C ARG A 42 -4.48 8.31 -4.17
N ALA A 43 -4.76 7.02 -4.15
CA ALA A 43 -6.07 6.49 -4.54
C ALA A 43 -7.17 6.99 -3.60
N GLU A 44 -6.90 7.01 -2.30
CA GLU A 44 -7.82 7.53 -1.29
C GLU A 44 -8.19 9.00 -1.54
N THR A 45 -7.22 9.83 -1.93
CA THR A 45 -7.47 11.25 -2.24
C THR A 45 -8.39 11.49 -3.45
N LYS A 46 -8.62 10.47 -4.28
CA LYS A 46 -9.49 10.54 -5.46
C LYS A 46 -10.93 10.10 -5.15
N LYS A 47 -11.19 9.54 -3.96
CA LYS A 47 -12.55 9.13 -3.55
C LYS A 47 -13.33 10.36 -3.11
N ALA A 48 -14.52 10.54 -3.67
CA ALA A 48 -15.37 11.71 -3.43
C ALA A 48 -15.79 11.85 -1.94
N GLU A 49 -15.96 10.73 -1.25
CA GLU A 49 -16.47 10.67 0.13
C GLU A 49 -15.37 10.34 1.15
N SER A 50 -14.09 10.57 0.82
CA SER A 50 -13.00 10.27 1.76
C SER A 50 -12.85 11.33 2.84
N ASP A 51 -13.02 10.92 4.09
CA ASP A 51 -12.72 11.73 5.27
C ASP A 51 -11.21 12.04 5.40
N TYR A 52 -10.35 11.23 4.77
CA TYR A 52 -8.89 11.32 4.91
C TYR A 52 -8.21 12.13 3.81
N ALA A 53 -8.91 12.42 2.69
CA ALA A 53 -8.31 13.06 1.51
C ALA A 53 -7.54 14.35 1.83
N LYS A 54 -8.12 15.25 2.65
CA LYS A 54 -7.47 16.51 3.04
C LYS A 54 -6.19 16.29 3.86
N ILE A 55 -6.22 15.35 4.80
CA ILE A 55 -5.09 15.01 5.67
C ILE A 55 -3.95 14.42 4.83
N ILE A 56 -4.28 13.49 3.93
CA ILE A 56 -3.30 12.83 3.06
C ILE A 56 -2.65 13.85 2.12
N LEU A 57 -3.45 14.69 1.45
CA LEU A 57 -2.93 15.73 0.55
C LEU A 57 -2.01 16.72 1.25
N GLY A 58 -2.38 17.16 2.46
CA GLY A 58 -1.55 18.06 3.27
C GLY A 58 -0.19 17.44 3.62
N ASN A 59 -0.19 16.21 4.11
CA ASN A 59 1.05 15.51 4.46
C ASN A 59 1.94 15.24 3.24
N MET A 60 1.35 14.85 2.10
CA MET A 60 2.11 14.66 0.85
C MET A 60 2.76 15.95 0.35
N LYS A 61 2.01 17.07 0.37
CA LYS A 61 2.51 18.38 -0.05
C LYS A 61 3.70 18.82 0.81
N GLU A 62 3.65 18.54 2.10
CA GLU A 62 4.68 18.96 3.07
C GLU A 62 5.76 17.92 3.30
N ARG A 63 5.72 16.78 2.59
CA ARG A 63 6.64 15.63 2.78
C ARG A 63 6.71 15.16 4.23
N ARG A 64 5.57 15.21 4.93
CA ARG A 64 5.43 14.71 6.31
C ARG A 64 4.84 13.32 6.31
N VAL A 65 5.23 12.53 7.32
CA VAL A 65 4.56 11.27 7.64
C VAL A 65 3.22 11.61 8.27
N GLY A 66 2.14 11.09 7.69
CA GLY A 66 0.79 11.26 8.23
C GLY A 66 0.52 10.34 9.43
N PRO A 67 -0.70 10.41 10.00
CA PRO A 67 -1.10 9.49 11.07
C PRO A 67 -0.97 8.03 10.62
N PRO A 68 -0.19 7.18 11.30
CA PRO A 68 0.04 5.80 10.87
C PRO A 68 -1.24 4.97 10.83
N GLN A 69 -2.22 5.29 11.68
CA GLN A 69 -3.51 4.60 11.74
C GLN A 69 -4.28 4.71 10.40
N ILE A 70 -4.17 5.85 9.71
CA ILE A 70 -4.79 6.05 8.40
C ILE A 70 -4.11 5.15 7.38
N THR A 71 -2.77 5.15 7.34
CA THR A 71 -2.00 4.31 6.41
C THR A 71 -2.28 2.82 6.64
N VAL A 72 -2.27 2.36 7.89
CA VAL A 72 -2.53 0.96 8.23
C VAL A 72 -3.95 0.55 7.82
N ALA A 73 -4.97 1.36 8.14
CA ALA A 73 -6.35 1.05 7.78
C ALA A 73 -6.56 0.96 6.26
N LEU A 74 -5.93 1.87 5.49
CA LEU A 74 -6.04 1.87 4.04
C LEU A 74 -5.28 0.70 3.39
N LEU A 75 -4.12 0.34 3.93
CA LEU A 75 -3.38 -0.86 3.49
C LEU A 75 -4.17 -2.13 3.78
N GLU A 76 -4.73 -2.26 4.99
CA GLU A 76 -5.53 -3.43 5.36
C GLU A 76 -6.76 -3.59 4.45
N ALA A 77 -7.47 -2.49 4.17
CA ALA A 77 -8.60 -2.50 3.24
C ALA A 77 -8.18 -2.93 1.82
N ALA A 78 -7.05 -2.41 1.32
CA ALA A 78 -6.53 -2.77 0.01
C ALA A 78 -6.07 -4.25 -0.05
N MET A 79 -5.42 -4.73 1.00
CA MET A 79 -4.99 -6.14 1.12
C MET A 79 -6.20 -7.08 1.14
N ARG A 80 -7.23 -6.76 1.93
CA ARG A 80 -8.46 -7.54 2.00
C ARG A 80 -9.16 -7.65 0.66
N GLU A 81 -9.36 -6.51 -0.01
CA GLU A 81 -9.97 -6.46 -1.35
C GLU A 81 -9.19 -7.31 -2.36
N LYS A 82 -7.86 -7.21 -2.34
CA LYS A 82 -6.98 -7.98 -3.24
C LYS A 82 -6.98 -9.46 -2.91
N SER A 83 -6.92 -9.81 -1.63
CA SER A 83 -6.95 -11.20 -1.17
C SER A 83 -8.20 -11.91 -1.63
N GLU A 84 -9.36 -11.25 -1.54
CA GLU A 84 -10.65 -11.80 -1.96
C GLU A 84 -10.80 -11.91 -3.49
N LYS A 85 -10.33 -10.90 -4.24
CA LYS A 85 -10.53 -10.83 -5.70
C LYS A 85 -9.49 -11.62 -6.51
N GLU A 86 -8.27 -11.69 -6.01
CA GLU A 86 -7.11 -12.23 -6.74
C GLU A 86 -6.56 -13.51 -6.10
N GLU A 87 -7.20 -14.01 -5.03
CA GLU A 87 -6.80 -15.22 -4.29
C GLU A 87 -5.32 -15.18 -3.85
N VAL A 88 -4.86 -14.02 -3.38
CA VAL A 88 -3.48 -13.76 -2.94
C VAL A 88 -3.39 -13.66 -1.41
N SER A 89 -2.31 -14.20 -0.84
CA SER A 89 -2.00 -14.12 0.61
C SER A 89 -0.63 -13.50 0.92
N ILE A 90 0.19 -13.23 -0.09
CA ILE A 90 1.52 -12.62 0.06
C ILE A 90 1.50 -11.21 -0.51
N PHE A 91 1.92 -10.24 0.30
CA PHE A 91 1.91 -8.82 -0.04
C PHE A 91 3.30 -8.20 0.05
N LEU A 92 3.77 -7.64 -1.06
CA LEU A 92 4.91 -6.72 -1.09
C LEU A 92 4.41 -5.30 -0.85
N ILE A 93 4.76 -4.71 0.28
CA ILE A 93 4.38 -3.34 0.62
C ILE A 93 5.60 -2.44 0.47
N ASP A 94 5.62 -1.59 -0.57
CA ASP A 94 6.72 -0.65 -0.78
C ASP A 94 6.50 0.72 -0.12
N GLY A 95 7.60 1.28 0.40
CA GLY A 95 7.59 2.57 1.09
C GLY A 95 8.98 3.21 1.12
N THR A 96 9.01 4.51 1.36
CA THR A 96 10.24 5.23 1.71
C THR A 96 10.31 5.36 3.23
N ASN A 97 11.51 5.20 3.79
CA ASN A 97 11.78 5.67 5.16
C ASN A 97 11.68 7.20 5.24
#